data_AF-A0A7S3TSN6-F1
#
_entry.id   AF-A0A7S3TSN6-F1
#
_cell.length_a   1.000
_cell.length_b   1.000
_cell.length_c   1.000
_cell.angle_alpha   90.00
_cell.angle_beta   90.00
_cell.angle_gamma   90.00
#
_symmetry.space_group_name_H-M   'P 1'
#
loop_
_entity.id
_entity.type
_entity.pdbx_description
1 polymer ?
#
loop_
_entity_poly.entity_id
_entity_poly.type
_entity_poly.pdbx_seq_one_letter_code
_entity_poly.pdbx_strand_id
1 'polypeptide(L)'
;VTIIEAPDTGLRAMIDLTEGQLSANSEAQKAETAQRAKENVAYQADVANLAQAQRLVQSAVRVLERYYASVGEEEEADAQTLTSAPSTWEEEKGYKGQSGAGSSVLKMLAFIQEQTKKEETAAHDEEKLAQHAFEDSMARLTDEQGTLRKSLLSLKRSLAEKETELSEATGDRRKTEADKVAVERYLKEIKPGCDFIASEFELREQRRASETGALKKAKELLKGTPAFQSAVAALRLEDLGP
;
A
#
# COMPACT_ATOMS: atom_id res chain seq x y z
N VAL A 1 10.93 15.56 -16.10
CA VAL A 1 10.93 14.24 -15.44
C VAL A 1 9.56 13.63 -15.67
N THR A 2 9.49 12.43 -16.25
CA THR A 2 8.20 11.79 -16.57
C THR A 2 7.49 11.39 -15.27
N ILE A 3 6.17 11.27 -15.30
CA ILE A 3 5.34 10.79 -14.16
C ILE A 3 5.81 9.40 -13.65
N ILE A 4 6.54 8.65 -14.49
CA ILE A 4 7.11 7.34 -14.16
C ILE A 4 8.37 7.46 -13.26
N GLU A 5 9.28 8.38 -13.59
CA GLU A 5 10.65 8.47 -13.03
C GLU A 5 10.83 9.63 -12.03
N ALA A 6 9.75 10.32 -11.65
CA ALA A 6 9.85 11.44 -10.73
C ALA A 6 10.43 11.02 -9.37
N PRO A 7 11.45 11.72 -8.84
CA PRO A 7 11.93 11.48 -7.47
C PRO A 7 10.77 11.61 -6.49
N ASP A 8 10.63 10.63 -5.60
CA ASP A 8 9.65 10.53 -4.50
C ASP A 8 8.16 10.48 -4.91
N THR A 9 7.82 11.00 -6.08
CA THR A 9 6.44 11.17 -6.57
C THR A 9 6.16 10.38 -7.84
N GLY A 10 7.18 9.74 -8.42
CA GLY A 10 7.05 8.90 -9.59
C GLY A 10 6.37 7.59 -9.24
N LEU A 11 5.67 7.00 -10.23
CA LEU A 11 4.97 5.72 -10.04
C LEU A 11 5.87 4.62 -9.50
N ARG A 12 7.15 4.56 -9.92
CA ARG A 12 8.12 3.59 -9.40
C ARG A 12 8.47 3.84 -7.94
N ALA A 13 8.77 5.08 -7.56
CA ALA A 13 9.05 5.45 -6.18
C ALA A 13 7.85 5.16 -5.25
N MET A 14 6.63 5.45 -5.72
CA MET A 14 5.41 5.13 -4.95
C MET A 14 5.20 3.62 -4.79
N ILE A 15 5.51 2.81 -5.81
CA ILE A 15 5.46 1.34 -5.73
C ILE A 15 6.46 0.85 -4.68
N ASP A 16 7.71 1.30 -4.76
CA ASP A 16 8.77 0.89 -3.83
C ASP A 16 8.42 1.27 -2.38
N LEU A 17 7.89 2.48 -2.18
CA LEU A 17 7.39 2.93 -0.87
C LEU A 17 6.27 2.02 -0.36
N THR A 18 5.29 1.71 -1.20
CA THR A 18 4.14 0.86 -0.82
C THR A 18 4.58 -0.57 -0.51
N GLU A 19 5.54 -1.12 -1.27
CA GLU A 19 6.13 -2.44 -0.99
C GLU A 19 6.92 -2.44 0.33
N GLY A 20 7.65 -1.35 0.63
CA GLY A 20 8.30 -1.14 1.91
C GLY A 20 7.31 -1.11 3.08
N GLN A 21 6.19 -0.39 2.93
CA GLN A 21 5.12 -0.34 3.94
C GLN A 21 4.47 -1.72 4.16
N LEU A 22 4.24 -2.50 3.10
CA LEU A 22 3.73 -3.87 3.22
C LEU A 22 4.69 -4.79 3.97
N SER A 23 6.00 -4.66 3.71
CA SER A 23 7.02 -5.41 4.43
C SER A 23 7.03 -5.04 5.91
N ALA A 24 7.04 -3.74 6.23
CA ALA A 24 7.00 -3.25 7.60
C ALA A 24 5.75 -3.71 8.36
N ASN A 25 4.57 -3.63 7.73
CA ASN A 25 3.32 -4.12 8.29
C ASN A 25 3.37 -5.64 8.54
N SER A 26 3.92 -6.43 7.61
CA SER A 26 4.10 -7.87 7.80
C SER A 26 5.04 -8.19 8.97
N GLU A 27 6.12 -7.43 9.15
CA GLU A 27 7.03 -7.61 10.28
C GLU A 27 6.39 -7.19 11.61
N ALA A 28 5.58 -6.12 11.61
CA ALA A 28 4.81 -5.71 12.79
C ALA A 28 3.84 -6.81 13.25
N GLN A 29 3.07 -7.40 12.32
CA GLN A 29 2.16 -8.51 12.64
C GLN A 29 2.90 -9.71 13.26
N LYS A 30 4.06 -10.07 12.69
CA LYS A 30 4.91 -11.16 13.23
C LYS A 30 5.43 -10.83 14.62
N ALA A 31 5.93 -9.61 14.81
CA ALA A 31 6.48 -9.16 16.09
C ALA A 31 5.41 -9.14 17.19
N GLU A 32 4.23 -8.58 16.91
CA GLU A 32 3.11 -8.56 17.87
C GLU A 32 2.63 -9.97 18.21
N THR A 33 2.50 -10.86 17.21
CA THR A 33 2.11 -12.27 17.43
C THR A 33 3.15 -12.99 18.30
N ALA A 34 4.44 -12.81 18.03
CA ALA A 34 5.51 -13.42 18.81
C ALA A 34 5.54 -12.87 20.25
N GLN A 35 5.25 -11.58 20.43
CA GLN A 35 5.17 -10.96 21.74
C GLN A 35 3.97 -11.48 22.54
N ARG A 36 2.78 -11.57 21.93
CA ARG A 36 1.60 -12.17 22.57
C ARG A 36 1.83 -13.61 22.99
N ALA A 37 2.50 -14.42 22.17
CA ALA A 37 2.82 -15.78 22.54
C ALA A 37 3.68 -15.85 23.82
N LYS A 38 4.64 -14.93 23.99
CA LYS A 38 5.46 -14.85 25.21
C LYS A 38 4.68 -14.37 26.42
N GLU A 39 3.88 -13.32 26.25
CA GLU A 39 3.07 -12.73 27.33
C GLU A 39 2.02 -13.71 27.84
N ASN A 40 1.32 -14.42 26.93
CA ASN A 40 0.33 -15.42 27.32
C ASN A 40 0.97 -16.59 28.09
N VAL A 41 2.17 -17.04 27.71
CA VAL A 41 2.90 -18.08 28.46
C VAL A 41 3.28 -17.59 29.86
N ALA A 42 3.74 -16.34 29.99
CA ALA A 42 4.06 -15.76 31.29
C ALA A 42 2.80 -15.64 32.18
N TYR A 43 1.69 -15.17 31.62
CA TYR A 43 0.40 -15.09 32.30
C TYR A 43 -0.09 -16.47 32.76
N GLN A 44 -0.01 -17.50 31.92
CA GLN A 44 -0.39 -18.87 32.31
C GLN A 44 0.44 -19.39 33.50
N ALA A 45 1.74 -19.11 33.50
CA ALA A 45 2.62 -19.50 34.60
C ALA A 45 2.28 -18.73 35.89
N ASP A 46 1.98 -17.43 35.78
CA ASP A 46 1.61 -16.59 36.91
C ASP A 46 0.30 -17.04 37.56
N VAL A 47 -0.77 -17.19 36.78
CA VAL A 47 -2.06 -17.70 37.26
C VAL A 47 -1.91 -19.10 37.88
N ALA A 48 -1.10 -19.98 37.29
CA ALA A 48 -0.83 -21.29 37.87
C ALA A 48 -0.16 -21.19 39.25
N ASN A 49 0.80 -20.29 39.42
CA ASN A 49 1.47 -20.03 40.69
C ASN A 49 0.51 -19.44 41.73
N LEU A 50 -0.29 -18.44 41.34
CA LEU A 50 -1.29 -17.82 42.22
C LEU A 50 -2.33 -18.84 42.68
N ALA A 51 -2.85 -19.68 41.77
CA ALA A 51 -3.79 -20.74 42.11
C ALA A 51 -3.18 -21.79 43.06
N GLN A 52 -1.89 -22.13 42.89
CA GLN A 52 -1.18 -23.01 43.81
C GLN A 52 -1.01 -22.36 45.20
N ALA A 53 -0.59 -21.10 45.24
CA ALA A 53 -0.41 -20.35 46.48
C ALA A 53 -1.73 -20.24 47.25
N GLN A 54 -2.85 -19.94 46.58
CA GLN A 54 -4.17 -19.91 47.21
C GLN A 54 -4.55 -21.26 47.82
N ARG A 55 -4.33 -22.37 47.11
CA ARG A 55 -4.60 -23.72 47.63
C ARG A 55 -3.75 -24.05 48.86
N LEU A 56 -2.46 -23.69 48.82
CA LEU A 56 -1.53 -23.92 49.92
C LEU A 56 -1.93 -23.12 51.16
N VAL A 57 -2.17 -21.81 51.01
CA VAL A 57 -2.58 -20.93 52.11
C VAL A 57 -3.93 -21.36 52.68
N GLN A 58 -4.90 -21.72 51.83
CA GLN A 58 -6.20 -22.23 52.30
C GLN A 58 -6.06 -23.55 53.08
N SER A 59 -5.08 -24.40 52.72
CA SER A 59 -4.81 -25.64 53.46
C SER A 59 -4.14 -25.35 54.80
N ALA A 60 -3.18 -24.42 54.84
CA ALA A 60 -2.51 -23.98 56.05
C ALA A 60 -3.49 -23.32 57.05
N VAL A 61 -4.37 -22.43 56.59
CA VAL A 61 -5.44 -21.83 57.40
C VAL A 61 -6.30 -22.92 58.04
N ARG A 62 -6.78 -23.89 57.24
CA ARG A 62 -7.62 -25.00 57.75
C ARG A 62 -6.92 -25.87 58.79
N VAL A 63 -5.63 -26.17 58.60
CA VAL A 63 -4.84 -26.97 59.56
C VAL A 63 -4.66 -26.20 60.87
N LEU A 64 -4.31 -24.91 60.80
CA LEU A 64 -4.10 -24.07 61.97
C LEU A 64 -5.41 -23.79 62.73
N GLU A 65 -6.52 -23.55 62.02
CA GLU A 65 -7.85 -23.42 62.65
C GLU A 65 -8.21 -24.66 63.46
N ARG A 66 -8.00 -25.87 62.90
CA ARG A 66 -8.25 -27.13 63.61
C ARG A 66 -7.34 -27.29 64.84
N TYR A 67 -6.06 -26.96 64.71
CA TYR A 67 -5.12 -27.05 65.82
C TYR A 67 -5.46 -26.09 66.96
N TYR A 68 -5.75 -24.82 66.66
CA TYR A 68 -6.13 -23.86 67.70
C TYR A 68 -7.51 -24.16 68.31
N ALA A 69 -8.42 -24.76 67.55
CA ALA A 69 -9.68 -25.27 68.11
C ALA A 69 -9.44 -26.42 69.10
N SER A 70 -8.61 -27.41 68.76
CA SER A 70 -8.32 -28.53 69.66
C SER A 70 -7.54 -28.12 70.91
N VAL A 71 -6.62 -27.15 70.80
CA VAL A 71 -5.91 -26.61 71.97
C VAL A 71 -6.85 -25.85 72.91
N GLY A 72 -7.83 -25.12 72.37
CA GLY A 72 -8.86 -24.47 73.20
C GLY A 72 -9.75 -25.48 73.95
N GLU A 73 -10.09 -26.60 73.30
CA GLU A 73 -10.82 -27.71 73.92
C GLU A 73 -9.99 -28.43 75.00
N GLU A 74 -8.67 -28.61 74.79
CA GLU A 74 -7.75 -29.18 75.78
C GLU A 74 -7.49 -28.24 76.97
N GLU A 75 -7.37 -26.92 76.77
CA GLU A 75 -7.28 -25.94 77.87
C GLU A 75 -8.58 -25.89 78.70
N GLU A 76 -9.76 -26.01 78.09
CA GLU A 76 -11.04 -26.10 78.81
C GLU A 76 -11.21 -27.42 79.57
N ALA A 77 -10.72 -28.53 79.01
CA ALA A 77 -10.73 -29.85 79.65
C ALA A 77 -9.74 -29.94 80.83
N ASP A 78 -8.52 -29.40 80.70
CA ASP A 78 -7.51 -29.41 81.76
C ASP A 78 -7.84 -28.44 82.91
N ALA A 79 -8.52 -27.33 82.59
CA ALA A 79 -9.09 -26.41 83.59
C ALA A 79 -10.20 -27.06 84.45
N GLN A 80 -10.88 -28.10 83.95
CA GLN A 80 -11.86 -28.86 84.73
C GLN A 80 -11.23 -29.97 85.58
N THR A 81 -10.00 -30.41 85.29
CA THR A 81 -9.29 -31.46 86.06
C THR A 81 -8.32 -30.95 87.11
N LEU A 82 -7.88 -29.69 87.03
CA LEU A 82 -6.92 -29.09 87.97
C LEU A 82 -7.60 -28.35 89.14
N THR A 83 -8.25 -29.08 90.04
CA THR A 83 -8.73 -28.52 91.34
C THR A 83 -7.73 -28.69 92.49
N SER A 84 -6.48 -29.10 92.21
CA SER A 84 -5.41 -29.12 93.23
C SER A 84 -4.00 -28.95 92.64
N ALA A 85 -3.68 -27.73 92.22
CA ALA A 85 -2.28 -27.36 91.96
C ALA A 85 -1.58 -27.02 93.31
N PRO A 86 -0.37 -27.53 93.58
CA PRO A 86 0.40 -27.17 94.78
C PRO A 86 0.79 -25.69 94.79
N SER A 87 0.81 -25.05 95.96
CA SER A 87 1.03 -23.60 96.14
C SER A 87 2.39 -23.06 95.65
N THR A 88 3.34 -23.91 95.24
CA THR A 88 4.63 -23.49 94.69
C THR A 88 4.56 -22.93 93.27
N TRP A 89 3.42 -23.07 92.59
CA TRP A 89 3.22 -22.59 91.22
C TRP A 89 2.62 -21.17 91.14
N GLU A 90 2.36 -20.52 92.29
CA GLU A 90 1.81 -19.16 92.33
C GLU A 90 2.88 -18.06 92.11
N GLU A 91 4.16 -18.35 92.29
CA GLU A 91 5.24 -17.34 92.18
C GLU A 91 5.84 -17.20 90.77
N GLU A 92 5.72 -18.22 89.92
CA GLU A 92 6.13 -18.12 88.52
C GLU A 92 4.90 -17.90 87.66
N LYS A 93 4.82 -16.73 87.02
CA LYS A 93 3.74 -16.36 86.10
C LYS A 93 3.38 -17.55 85.22
N GLY A 94 2.24 -18.18 85.52
CA GLY A 94 1.74 -19.36 84.82
C GLY A 94 1.89 -19.16 83.32
N TYR A 95 2.48 -20.15 82.65
CA TYR A 95 2.72 -20.14 81.21
C TYR A 95 1.37 -20.00 80.49
N LYS A 96 0.97 -18.76 80.21
CA LYS A 96 -0.11 -18.47 79.27
C LYS A 96 0.43 -18.89 77.91
N GLY A 97 -0.07 -20.01 77.40
CA GLY A 97 0.19 -20.43 76.03
C GLY A 97 -0.02 -19.27 75.07
N GLN A 98 0.68 -19.28 73.94
CA GLN A 98 0.76 -18.16 72.99
C GLN A 98 -0.54 -17.93 72.18
N SER A 99 -1.72 -18.21 72.75
CA SER A 99 -3.04 -18.18 72.11
C SER A 99 -3.35 -16.85 71.41
N GLY A 100 -2.88 -15.73 71.95
CA GLY A 100 -2.97 -14.40 71.31
C GLY A 100 -2.15 -14.26 70.01
N ALA A 101 -0.99 -14.92 69.91
CA ALA A 101 -0.16 -14.89 68.70
C ALA A 101 -0.74 -15.80 67.59
N GLY A 102 -1.41 -16.89 67.94
CA GLY A 102 -2.09 -17.79 66.99
C GLY A 102 -3.18 -17.11 66.17
N SER A 103 -4.01 -16.28 66.82
CA SER A 103 -5.01 -15.45 66.14
C SER A 103 -4.39 -14.47 65.14
N SER A 104 -3.19 -13.94 65.43
CA SER A 104 -2.48 -13.03 64.52
C SER A 104 -1.96 -13.74 63.26
N VAL A 105 -1.47 -14.99 63.40
CA VAL A 105 -0.98 -15.78 62.26
C VAL A 105 -2.13 -16.16 61.32
N LEU A 106 -3.28 -16.55 61.87
CA LEU A 106 -4.48 -16.84 61.07
C LEU A 106 -4.96 -15.60 60.30
N LYS A 107 -4.98 -14.42 60.93
CA LYS A 107 -5.30 -13.16 60.26
C LYS A 107 -4.31 -12.82 59.14
N MET A 108 -3.02 -13.05 59.36
CA MET A 108 -2.00 -12.85 58.32
C MET A 108 -2.22 -13.78 57.13
N LEU A 109 -2.48 -15.07 57.36
CA LEU A 109 -2.73 -16.04 56.29
C LEU A 109 -4.04 -15.77 55.55
N ALA A 110 -5.10 -15.37 56.25
CA ALA A 110 -6.36 -14.94 55.63
C ALA A 110 -6.15 -13.69 54.76
N PHE A 111 -5.36 -12.72 55.24
CA PHE A 111 -4.98 -11.55 54.44
C PHE A 111 -4.19 -11.94 53.19
N ILE A 112 -3.17 -12.80 53.32
CA ILE A 112 -2.41 -13.32 52.17
C ILE A 112 -3.34 -14.00 51.17
N GLN A 113 -4.26 -14.85 51.63
CA GLN A 113 -5.23 -15.50 50.76
C GLN A 113 -6.10 -14.50 49.99
N GLU A 114 -6.58 -13.45 50.66
CA GLU A 114 -7.37 -12.39 50.03
C GLU A 114 -6.54 -11.61 49.01
N GLN A 115 -5.29 -11.26 49.34
CA GLN A 115 -4.39 -10.56 48.42
C GLN A 115 -4.07 -11.41 47.19
N THR A 116 -3.76 -12.70 47.35
CA THR A 116 -3.48 -13.59 46.21
C THR A 116 -4.71 -13.78 45.30
N LYS A 117 -5.93 -13.71 45.84
CA LYS A 117 -7.16 -13.70 45.03
C LYS A 117 -7.34 -12.41 44.24
N LYS A 118 -7.03 -11.27 44.87
CA LYS A 118 -7.04 -9.97 44.21
C LYS A 118 -6.00 -9.90 43.10
N GLU A 119 -4.81 -10.44 43.34
CA GLU A 119 -3.72 -10.53 42.37
C GLU A 119 -4.10 -11.41 41.18
N GLU A 120 -4.69 -12.60 41.41
CA GLU A 120 -5.19 -13.45 40.31
C GLU A 120 -6.28 -12.76 39.48
N THR A 121 -7.21 -12.06 40.15
CA THR A 121 -8.25 -11.29 39.45
C THR A 121 -7.65 -10.16 38.61
N ALA A 122 -6.66 -9.44 39.16
CA ALA A 122 -5.95 -8.39 38.43
C ALA A 122 -5.20 -8.96 37.22
N ALA A 123 -4.52 -10.10 37.36
CA ALA A 123 -3.85 -10.78 36.25
C ALA A 123 -4.83 -11.16 35.13
N HIS A 124 -6.03 -11.66 35.47
CA HIS A 124 -7.09 -11.93 34.49
C HIS A 124 -7.57 -10.68 33.75
N ASP A 125 -7.79 -9.58 34.49
CA ASP A 125 -8.23 -8.32 33.90
C ASP A 125 -7.16 -7.72 32.99
N GLU A 126 -5.89 -7.78 33.40
CA GLU A 126 -4.74 -7.33 32.60
C GLU A 126 -4.57 -8.17 31.32
N GLU A 127 -4.65 -9.50 31.40
CA GLU A 127 -4.61 -10.37 30.22
C GLU A 127 -5.75 -10.04 29.25
N LYS A 128 -6.96 -9.84 29.77
CA LYS A 128 -8.11 -9.49 28.92
C LYS A 128 -7.87 -8.17 28.18
N LEU A 129 -7.34 -7.16 28.85
CA LEU A 129 -6.99 -5.88 28.22
C LEU A 129 -5.87 -6.06 27.19
N ALA A 130 -4.84 -6.85 27.50
CA ALA A 130 -3.73 -7.14 26.58
C ALA A 130 -4.18 -7.90 25.32
N GLN A 131 -5.11 -8.84 25.48
CA GLN A 131 -5.73 -9.60 24.39
C GLN A 131 -6.56 -8.69 23.49
N HIS A 132 -7.41 -7.83 24.06
CA HIS A 132 -8.19 -6.88 23.26
C HIS A 132 -7.29 -5.89 22.51
N ALA A 133 -6.27 -5.34 23.16
CA ALA A 133 -5.32 -4.44 22.50
C ALA A 133 -4.57 -5.11 21.33
N PHE A 134 -4.28 -6.41 21.45
CA PHE A 134 -3.72 -7.19 20.33
C PHE A 134 -4.70 -7.37 19.20
N GLU A 135 -5.93 -7.79 19.49
CA GLU A 135 -6.97 -8.02 18.48
C GLU A 135 -7.24 -6.74 17.69
N ASP A 136 -7.35 -5.60 18.38
CA ASP A 136 -7.52 -4.28 17.76
C ASP A 136 -6.33 -3.90 16.88
N SER A 137 -5.09 -4.11 17.37
CA SER A 137 -3.89 -3.82 16.60
C SER A 137 -3.77 -4.70 15.35
N MET A 138 -4.01 -6.01 15.49
CA MET A 138 -3.99 -6.97 14.39
C MET A 138 -5.08 -6.70 13.36
N ALA A 139 -6.29 -6.31 13.78
CA ALA A 139 -7.35 -5.91 12.87
C ALA A 139 -6.91 -4.69 12.05
N ARG A 140 -6.39 -3.64 12.71
CA ARG A 140 -5.87 -2.44 12.05
C ARG A 140 -4.74 -2.76 11.07
N LEU A 141 -3.77 -3.59 11.47
CA LEU A 141 -2.67 -4.01 10.59
C LEU A 141 -3.15 -4.81 9.39
N THR A 142 -4.16 -5.66 9.57
CA THR A 142 -4.76 -6.45 8.48
C THR A 142 -5.51 -5.55 7.50
N ASP A 143 -6.27 -4.58 8.00
CA ASP A 143 -6.95 -3.59 7.17
C ASP A 143 -5.95 -2.73 6.38
N GLU A 144 -4.90 -2.25 7.04
CA GLU A 144 -3.80 -1.51 6.41
C GLU A 144 -3.10 -2.35 5.34
N GLN A 145 -2.82 -3.62 5.59
CA GLN A 145 -2.27 -4.53 4.58
C GLN A 145 -3.20 -4.63 3.36
N GLY A 146 -4.52 -4.72 3.58
CA GLY A 146 -5.52 -4.76 2.53
C GLY A 146 -5.55 -3.49 1.68
N THR A 147 -5.48 -2.31 2.30
CA THR A 147 -5.45 -1.02 1.59
C THR A 147 -4.15 -0.84 0.81
N LEU A 148 -3.00 -1.16 1.41
CA LEU A 148 -1.70 -1.10 0.76
C LEU A 148 -1.62 -2.03 -0.46
N ARG A 149 -2.14 -3.27 -0.37
CA ARG A 149 -2.20 -4.20 -1.52
C ARG A 149 -3.05 -3.64 -2.67
N LYS A 150 -4.21 -3.05 -2.37
CA LYS A 150 -5.05 -2.40 -3.39
C LYS A 150 -4.33 -1.21 -4.04
N SER A 151 -3.68 -0.38 -3.24
CA SER A 151 -2.88 0.75 -3.72
C SER A 151 -1.77 0.26 -4.66
N LEU A 152 -1.02 -0.76 -4.25
CA LEU A 152 0.06 -1.34 -5.04
C LEU A 152 -0.41 -1.86 -6.40
N LEU A 153 -1.54 -2.56 -6.44
CA LEU A 153 -2.14 -3.04 -7.70
C LEU A 153 -2.54 -1.88 -8.60
N SER A 154 -3.14 -0.82 -8.04
CA SER A 154 -3.50 0.38 -8.78
C SER A 154 -2.27 1.07 -9.35
N LEU A 155 -1.22 1.26 -8.56
CA LEU A 155 0.04 1.88 -8.99
C LEU A 155 0.72 1.06 -10.11
N LYS A 156 0.79 -0.26 -9.96
CA LYS A 156 1.37 -1.15 -10.99
C LYS A 156 0.58 -1.11 -12.29
N ARG A 157 -0.74 -1.03 -12.22
CA ARG A 157 -1.59 -0.84 -13.40
C ARG A 157 -1.30 0.50 -14.08
N SER A 158 -1.30 1.60 -13.32
CA SER A 158 -1.00 2.93 -13.87
C SER A 158 0.40 3.01 -14.47
N LEU A 159 1.39 2.33 -13.88
CA LEU A 159 2.74 2.23 -14.44
C LEU A 159 2.71 1.57 -15.81
N ALA A 160 2.07 0.41 -15.93
CA ALA A 160 1.98 -0.33 -17.20
C ALA A 160 1.26 0.48 -18.30
N GLU A 161 0.16 1.15 -17.94
CA GLU A 161 -0.58 2.04 -18.85
C GLU A 161 0.33 3.19 -19.33
N LYS A 162 1.05 3.86 -18.42
CA LYS A 162 1.94 4.98 -18.76
C LYS A 162 3.19 4.55 -19.53
N GLU A 163 3.73 3.37 -19.27
CA GLU A 163 4.85 2.81 -20.05
C GLU A 163 4.41 2.48 -21.49
N THR A 164 3.18 1.99 -21.67
CA THR A 164 2.60 1.74 -23.00
C THR A 164 2.41 3.05 -23.77
N GLU A 165 1.75 4.05 -23.16
CA GLU A 165 1.57 5.39 -23.75
C GLU A 165 2.91 6.03 -24.16
N LEU A 166 3.93 5.91 -23.30
CA LEU A 166 5.28 6.45 -23.58
C LEU A 166 5.90 5.77 -24.80
N SER A 167 5.76 4.45 -24.91
CA SER A 167 6.28 3.65 -26.02
C SER A 167 5.62 4.04 -27.34
N GLU A 168 4.29 4.12 -27.35
CA GLU A 168 3.49 4.53 -28.51
C GLU A 168 3.86 5.95 -28.96
N ALA A 169 3.85 6.92 -28.05
CA ALA A 169 4.22 8.30 -28.35
C ALA A 169 5.66 8.43 -28.86
N THR A 170 6.58 7.61 -28.35
CA THR A 170 7.96 7.57 -28.84
C THR A 170 8.04 6.99 -30.25
N GLY A 171 7.27 5.95 -30.54
CA GLY A 171 7.16 5.36 -31.87
C GLY A 171 6.58 6.33 -32.90
N ASP A 172 5.49 7.02 -32.54
CA ASP A 172 4.85 8.00 -33.42
C ASP A 172 5.75 9.20 -33.68
N ARG A 173 6.43 9.72 -32.64
CA ARG A 173 7.41 10.79 -32.81
C ARG A 173 8.50 10.40 -33.83
N ARG A 174 9.04 9.18 -33.75
CA ARG A 174 10.05 8.70 -34.71
C ARG A 174 9.51 8.64 -36.14
N LYS A 175 8.28 8.16 -36.34
CA LYS A 175 7.63 8.12 -37.66
C LYS A 175 7.42 9.53 -38.20
N THR A 176 6.86 10.43 -37.39
CA THR A 176 6.62 11.83 -37.80
C THR A 176 7.92 12.57 -38.12
N GLU A 177 8.99 12.33 -37.35
CA GLU A 177 10.32 12.90 -37.65
C GLU A 177 10.86 12.36 -38.99
N ALA A 178 10.71 11.07 -39.26
CA ALA A 178 11.12 10.48 -40.54
C ALA A 178 10.30 11.04 -41.73
N ASP A 179 8.98 11.14 -41.58
CA ASP A 179 8.09 11.71 -42.59
C ASP A 179 8.41 13.17 -42.85
N LYS A 180 8.66 13.96 -41.80
CA LYS A 180 9.09 15.36 -41.91
C LYS A 180 10.35 15.48 -42.76
N VAL A 181 11.38 14.67 -42.46
CA VAL A 181 12.63 14.69 -43.24
C VAL A 181 12.39 14.28 -44.70
N ALA A 182 11.52 13.29 -44.95
CA ALA A 182 11.18 12.87 -46.31
C ALA A 182 10.46 13.99 -47.09
N VAL A 183 9.52 14.69 -46.47
CA VAL A 183 8.80 15.83 -47.07
C VAL A 183 9.74 17.00 -47.33
N GLU A 184 10.61 17.34 -46.37
CA GLU A 184 11.61 18.41 -46.56
C GLU A 184 12.57 18.11 -47.71
N ARG A 185 12.96 16.84 -47.89
CA ARG A 185 13.78 16.41 -49.02
C ARG A 185 13.02 16.53 -50.34
N TYR A 186 11.78 16.06 -50.39
CA TYR A 186 10.94 16.16 -51.60
C TYR A 186 10.71 17.62 -52.00
N LEU A 187 10.44 18.51 -51.05
CA LEU A 187 10.30 19.95 -51.30
C LEU A 187 11.59 20.53 -51.90
N LYS A 188 12.76 20.17 -51.39
CA LYS A 188 14.05 20.60 -51.96
C LYS A 188 14.28 20.07 -53.37
N GLU A 189 13.83 18.85 -53.67
CA GLU A 189 13.98 18.22 -54.97
C GLU A 189 13.13 18.90 -56.05
N ILE A 190 11.86 19.20 -55.76
CA ILE A 190 10.95 19.81 -56.75
C ILE A 190 11.16 21.32 -56.91
N LYS A 191 11.69 21.99 -55.87
CA LYS A 191 11.80 23.45 -55.81
C LYS A 191 12.51 24.05 -57.03
N PRO A 192 13.68 23.56 -57.49
CA PRO A 192 14.34 24.11 -58.67
C PRO A 192 13.48 24.05 -59.94
N GLY A 193 12.71 22.98 -60.13
CA GLY A 193 11.80 22.82 -61.26
C GLY A 193 10.63 23.80 -61.20
N CYS A 194 10.03 23.96 -60.01
CA CYS A 194 8.98 24.96 -59.79
C CYS A 194 9.50 26.38 -59.99
N ASP A 195 10.68 26.70 -59.45
CA ASP A 195 11.32 28.01 -59.57
C ASP A 195 11.63 28.33 -61.06
N PHE A 196 12.11 27.36 -61.83
CA PHE A 196 12.34 27.51 -63.28
C PHE A 196 11.04 27.75 -64.07
N ILE A 197 9.97 27.01 -63.77
CA ILE A 197 8.68 27.21 -64.43
C ILE A 197 8.15 28.61 -64.11
N ALA A 198 8.21 29.03 -62.85
CA ALA A 198 7.73 30.33 -62.41
C ALA A 198 8.51 31.48 -63.08
N SER A 199 9.84 31.41 -63.14
CA SER A 199 10.67 32.47 -63.73
C SER A 199 10.49 32.59 -65.25
N GLU A 200 10.24 31.48 -65.94
CA GLU A 200 10.13 31.45 -67.41
C GLU A 200 8.70 31.58 -67.93
N PHE A 201 7.69 31.55 -67.06
CA PHE A 201 6.28 31.48 -67.47
C PHE A 201 5.88 32.67 -68.35
N GLU A 202 6.13 33.90 -67.87
CA GLU A 202 5.77 35.14 -68.58
C GLU A 202 6.48 35.25 -69.93
N LEU A 203 7.78 34.94 -69.96
CA LEU A 203 8.56 34.99 -71.20
C LEU A 203 8.06 33.94 -72.21
N ARG A 204 7.68 32.75 -71.75
CA ARG A 204 7.05 31.72 -72.60
C ARG A 204 5.68 32.15 -73.09
N GLU A 205 4.89 32.84 -72.27
CA GLU A 205 3.59 33.38 -72.67
C GLU A 205 3.77 34.42 -73.79
N GLN A 206 4.67 35.38 -73.62
CA GLN A 206 4.97 36.40 -74.63
C GLN A 206 5.46 35.81 -75.95
N ARG A 207 6.37 34.82 -75.88
CA ARG A 207 6.85 34.10 -77.08
C ARG A 207 5.73 33.36 -77.79
N ARG A 208 4.87 32.65 -77.05
CA ARG A 208 3.72 31.93 -77.63
C ARG A 208 2.69 32.88 -78.24
N ALA A 209 2.44 34.04 -77.63
CA ALA A 209 1.58 35.07 -78.20
C ALA A 209 2.15 35.61 -79.53
N SER A 210 3.47 35.88 -79.55
CA SER A 210 4.17 36.35 -80.75
C SER A 210 4.17 35.31 -81.88
N GLU A 211 4.49 34.05 -81.56
CA GLU A 211 4.44 32.92 -82.50
C GLU A 211 3.03 32.71 -83.05
N THR A 212 2.00 32.74 -82.20
CA THR A 212 0.60 32.65 -82.61
C THR A 212 0.24 33.77 -83.58
N GLY A 213 0.68 35.00 -83.32
CA GLY A 213 0.50 36.13 -84.22
C GLY A 213 1.19 35.93 -85.56
N ALA A 214 2.45 35.45 -85.56
CA ALA A 214 3.20 35.15 -86.77
C ALA A 214 2.54 34.04 -87.61
N LEU A 215 2.07 32.97 -86.98
CA LEU A 215 1.36 31.86 -87.65
C LEU A 215 0.04 32.33 -88.27
N LYS A 216 -0.73 33.17 -87.56
CA LYS A 216 -1.95 33.78 -88.11
C LYS A 216 -1.63 34.62 -89.35
N LYS A 217 -0.60 35.47 -89.28
CA LYS A 217 -0.16 36.29 -90.42
C LYS A 217 0.33 35.45 -91.59
N ALA A 218 1.12 34.41 -91.36
CA ALA A 218 1.58 33.51 -92.41
C ALA A 218 0.40 32.80 -93.10
N LYS A 219 -0.59 32.35 -92.32
CA LYS A 219 -1.83 31.77 -92.85
C LYS A 219 -2.60 32.75 -93.73
N GLU A 220 -2.71 34.01 -93.33
CA GLU A 220 -3.36 35.06 -94.14
C GLU A 220 -2.60 35.31 -95.45
N LEU A 221 -1.27 35.43 -95.40
CA LEU A 221 -0.44 35.63 -96.58
C LEU A 221 -0.54 34.46 -97.56
N LEU A 222 -0.45 33.21 -97.08
CA LEU A 222 -0.62 32.02 -97.90
C LEU A 222 -2.00 32.00 -98.57
N LYS A 223 -3.06 32.34 -97.82
CA LYS A 223 -4.42 32.47 -98.36
C LYS A 223 -4.56 33.59 -99.40
N GLY A 224 -3.72 34.62 -99.31
CA GLY A 224 -3.66 35.72 -100.26
C GLY A 224 -2.86 35.41 -101.53
N THR A 225 -2.11 34.30 -101.60
CA THR A 225 -1.31 33.98 -102.79
C THR A 225 -2.18 33.56 -103.99
N PRO A 226 -1.77 33.90 -105.23
CA PRO A 226 -2.50 33.48 -106.43
C PRO A 226 -2.66 31.95 -106.50
N ALA A 227 -1.62 31.19 -106.15
CA ALA A 227 -1.66 29.73 -106.15
C ALA A 227 -2.76 29.18 -105.22
N PHE A 228 -2.90 29.73 -104.01
CA PHE A 228 -3.96 29.31 -103.09
C PHE A 228 -5.35 29.74 -103.58
N GLN A 229 -5.50 30.98 -104.05
CA GLN A 229 -6.79 31.48 -104.55
C GLN A 229 -7.25 30.73 -105.80
N SER A 230 -6.32 30.43 -106.73
CA SER A 230 -6.60 29.60 -107.91
C SER A 230 -6.95 28.17 -107.52
N ALA A 231 -6.26 27.57 -106.55
CA ALA A 231 -6.62 26.24 -106.04
C ALA A 231 -8.02 26.22 -105.41
N VAL A 232 -8.38 27.24 -104.61
CA VAL A 232 -9.72 27.38 -104.04
C VAL A 232 -10.78 27.63 -105.11
N ALA A 233 -10.47 28.44 -106.13
CA ALA A 233 -11.39 28.69 -107.25
C ALA A 233 -11.59 27.44 -108.12
N ALA A 234 -10.53 26.66 -108.36
CA ALA A 234 -10.60 25.37 -109.06
C ALA A 234 -11.43 24.35 -108.28
N LEU A 235 -11.21 24.23 -106.96
CA LEU A 235 -12.04 23.40 -106.07
C LEU A 235 -13.50 23.85 -106.07
N ARG A 236 -13.74 25.16 -106.03
CA ARG A 236 -15.10 25.73 -106.10
C ARG A 236 -15.76 25.45 -107.45
N LEU A 237 -15.00 25.39 -108.54
CA LEU A 237 -15.51 25.00 -109.86
C LEU A 237 -15.78 23.49 -109.95
N GLU A 238 -14.95 22.65 -109.34
CA GLU A 238 -15.18 21.20 -109.21
C GLU A 238 -16.41 20.88 -108.35
N ASP A 239 -16.61 21.61 -107.24
CA ASP A 239 -17.78 21.50 -106.37
C ASP A 239 -19.08 21.96 -107.04
N LEU A 240 -18.98 22.84 -108.05
CA LEU A 240 -20.12 23.31 -108.83
C LEU A 240 -20.50 22.35 -109.98
N GLY A 241 -19.64 21.36 -110.28
CA GLY A 241 -19.82 20.38 -111.36
C GLY A 241 -19.90 21.01 -112.77
N PRO A 242 -19.81 20.21 -113.85
CA PRO A 242 -20.27 20.68 -115.16
C PRO A 242 -21.79 20.92 -115.19
#